data_AF-A0A1F6BXR1-F1
#
_entry.id   AF-A0A1F6BXR1-F1
#
_cell.length_a   1.000
_cell.length_b   1.000
_cell.length_c   1.000
_cell.angle_alpha   90.00
_cell.angle_beta   90.00
_cell.angle_gamma   90.00
#
_symmetry.space_group_name_H-M   'P 1'
#
loop_
_entity.id
_entity.type
_entity.pdbx_description
1 polymer ?
#
loop_
_entity_poly.entity_id
_entity_poly.type
_entity_poly.pdbx_seq_one_letter_code
_entity_poly.pdbx_strand_id
1 'polypeptide(L)'
;MQKKIKNLSIFTTALLASIYKKADAATDSLADIIGILQNVVDWAQVFFYVIAVLYIILGAWDYLNSGGDEGKVKDAKNKLLYSLVAIAIAVIAGGVVNIVVTFVN
;
A
#
# COMPACT_ATOMS: atom_id res chain seq x y z
N MET A 1 24.21 48.46 26.86
CA MET A 1 23.36 47.43 27.49
C MET A 1 22.44 46.68 26.50
N GLN A 2 21.91 47.33 25.45
CA GLN A 2 20.97 46.71 24.48
C GLN A 2 21.53 45.54 23.63
N LYS A 3 22.85 45.49 23.41
CA LYS A 3 23.50 44.51 22.51
C LYS A 3 23.45 43.07 23.04
N LYS A 4 23.45 42.88 24.38
CA LYS A 4 23.32 41.55 25.01
C LYS A 4 21.89 41.00 24.92
N ILE A 5 20.88 41.87 25.00
CA ILE A 5 19.46 41.48 24.99
C ILE A 5 19.05 41.01 23.59
N LYS A 6 19.55 41.69 22.54
CA LYS A 6 19.29 41.32 21.13
C LYS A 6 19.86 39.93 20.77
N ASN A 7 21.07 39.60 21.25
CA ASN A 7 21.68 38.29 21.00
C ASN A 7 20.95 37.14 21.73
N LEU A 8 20.29 37.43 22.85
CA LEU A 8 19.54 36.43 23.62
C LEU A 8 18.21 36.05 22.94
N SER A 9 17.52 37.02 22.31
CA SER A 9 16.29 36.76 21.53
C SER A 9 16.56 36.04 20.20
N ILE A 10 17.72 36.24 19.60
CA ILE A 10 18.14 35.48 18.41
C ILE A 10 18.42 34.02 18.79
N PHE A 11 18.97 33.79 19.98
CA PHE A 11 19.22 32.43 20.46
C PHE A 11 17.93 31.65 20.73
N THR A 12 16.90 32.30 21.30
CA THR A 12 15.60 31.65 21.54
C THR A 12 14.85 31.33 20.24
N THR A 13 14.92 32.22 19.25
CA THR A 13 14.32 31.97 17.92
C THR A 13 15.08 30.90 17.13
N ALA A 14 16.42 30.87 17.22
CA ALA A 14 17.24 29.82 16.61
C ALA A 14 16.99 28.45 17.26
N LEU A 15 16.78 28.41 18.59
CA LEU A 15 16.42 27.19 19.31
C LEU A 15 15.06 26.66 18.83
N LEU A 16 14.04 27.54 18.77
CA LEU A 16 12.71 27.20 18.24
C LEU A 16 12.79 26.68 16.80
N ALA A 17 13.49 27.38 15.90
CA ALA A 17 13.66 26.96 14.51
C ALA A 17 14.34 25.59 14.38
N SER A 18 15.29 25.26 15.27
CA SER A 18 15.95 23.94 15.30
C SER A 18 15.00 22.83 15.73
N ILE A 19 14.08 23.12 16.66
CA ILE A 19 13.04 22.18 17.11
C ILE A 19 12.01 21.97 15.99
N TYR A 20 11.58 23.04 15.32
CA TYR A 20 10.67 22.95 14.17
C TYR A 20 11.29 22.17 13.00
N LYS A 21 12.55 22.43 12.65
CA LYS A 21 13.25 21.70 11.59
C LYS A 21 13.42 20.21 11.90
N LYS A 22 13.62 19.84 13.18
CA LYS A 22 13.71 18.43 13.59
C LYS A 22 12.36 17.73 13.61
N ALA A 23 11.28 18.45 13.94
CA ALA A 23 9.92 17.93 13.86
C ALA A 23 9.48 17.70 12.40
N ASP A 24 9.82 18.63 11.52
CA ASP A 24 9.51 18.56 10.08
C ASP A 24 10.30 17.45 9.37
N ALA A 25 11.61 17.32 9.68
CA ALA A 25 12.43 16.23 9.15
C ALA A 25 11.94 14.83 9.59
N ALA A 26 11.31 14.73 10.77
CA ALA A 26 10.68 13.48 11.20
C ALA A 26 9.42 13.17 10.38
N THR A 27 8.60 14.19 10.09
CA THR A 27 7.40 14.06 9.24
C THR A 27 7.77 13.71 7.79
N ASP A 28 8.78 14.36 7.21
CA ASP A 28 9.29 14.04 5.86
C ASP A 28 9.77 12.58 5.78
N SER A 29 10.51 12.11 6.78
CA SER A 29 10.99 10.72 6.80
C SER A 29 9.85 9.70 6.90
N LEU A 30 8.76 10.03 7.60
CA LEU A 30 7.55 9.20 7.67
C LEU A 30 6.76 9.24 6.36
N ALA A 31 6.64 10.40 5.73
CA ALA A 31 5.98 10.56 4.44
C ALA A 31 6.72 9.77 3.34
N ASP A 32 8.05 9.78 3.32
CA ASP A 32 8.86 8.98 2.40
C ASP A 32 8.62 7.47 2.59
N ILE A 33 8.60 6.98 3.83
CA ILE A 33 8.32 5.57 4.13
C ILE A 33 6.91 5.17 3.66
N ILE A 34 5.92 6.04 3.88
CA ILE A 34 4.54 5.81 3.45
C ILE A 34 4.43 5.82 1.92
N GLY A 35 5.13 6.73 1.24
CA GLY A 35 5.19 6.77 -0.22
C GLY A 35 5.82 5.51 -0.81
N ILE A 36 6.89 4.98 -0.20
CA ILE A 36 7.48 3.71 -0.61
C ILE A 36 6.48 2.57 -0.39
N LEU A 37 5.80 2.53 0.76
CA LEU A 37 4.81 1.50 1.07
C LEU A 37 3.63 1.53 0.07
N GLN A 38 3.10 2.71 -0.24
CA GLN A 38 2.05 2.90 -1.25
C GLN A 38 2.50 2.35 -2.61
N ASN A 39 3.69 2.75 -3.07
CA ASN A 39 4.24 2.26 -4.33
C ASN A 39 4.35 0.73 -4.35
N VAL A 40 4.87 0.12 -3.28
CA VAL A 40 4.99 -1.34 -3.18
C VAL A 40 3.61 -2.01 -3.25
N VAL A 41 2.61 -1.48 -2.55
CA VAL A 41 1.26 -2.04 -2.55
C VAL A 41 0.59 -1.85 -3.92
N ASP A 42 0.73 -0.70 -4.57
CA ASP A 42 0.18 -0.45 -5.90
C ASP A 42 0.74 -1.44 -6.93
N TRP A 43 2.05 -1.65 -6.93
CA TRP A 43 2.71 -2.64 -7.78
C TRP A 43 2.24 -4.06 -7.48
N ALA A 44 2.13 -4.43 -6.20
CA ALA A 44 1.60 -5.73 -5.81
C ALA A 44 0.15 -5.92 -6.29
N GLN A 45 -0.69 -4.90 -6.12
CA GLN A 45 -2.10 -4.93 -6.50
C GLN A 45 -2.28 -5.16 -8.00
N VAL A 46 -1.51 -4.45 -8.84
CA VAL A 46 -1.50 -4.68 -10.30
C VAL A 46 -1.08 -6.11 -10.62
N PHE A 47 -0.04 -6.61 -9.97
CA PHE A 47 0.43 -7.98 -10.18
C PHE A 47 -0.63 -9.04 -9.81
N PHE A 48 -1.32 -8.87 -8.68
CA PHE A 48 -2.43 -9.74 -8.28
C PHE A 48 -3.58 -9.72 -9.29
N TYR A 49 -3.95 -8.56 -9.82
CA TYR A 49 -5.01 -8.48 -10.84
C TYR A 49 -4.63 -9.18 -12.14
N VAL A 50 -3.39 -9.01 -12.61
CA VAL A 50 -2.90 -9.69 -13.82
C VAL A 50 -2.95 -11.21 -13.66
N ILE A 51 -2.45 -11.73 -12.53
CA ILE A 51 -2.49 -13.16 -12.25
C ILE A 51 -3.93 -13.66 -12.12
N ALA A 52 -4.78 -12.91 -11.42
CA ALA A 52 -6.19 -13.30 -11.25
C ALA A 52 -6.88 -13.48 -12.60
N VAL A 53 -6.72 -12.51 -13.52
CA VAL A 53 -7.30 -12.60 -14.87
C VAL A 53 -6.78 -13.82 -15.63
N LEU A 54 -5.48 -14.11 -15.56
CA LEU A 54 -4.90 -15.30 -16.18
C LEU A 54 -5.51 -16.59 -15.62
N TYR A 55 -5.64 -16.71 -14.30
CA TYR A 55 -6.26 -17.89 -13.67
C TYR A 55 -7.75 -18.02 -13.97
N ILE A 56 -8.47 -16.91 -14.14
CA ILE A 56 -9.87 -16.94 -14.58
C ILE A 56 -9.98 -17.54 -15.98
N ILE A 57 -9.12 -17.11 -16.91
CA ILE A 57 -9.12 -17.61 -18.29
C ILE A 57 -8.78 -19.11 -18.30
N LEU A 58 -7.74 -19.53 -17.58
CA LEU A 58 -7.34 -20.93 -17.49
C LEU A 58 -8.42 -21.79 -16.83
N GLY A 59 -9.02 -21.32 -15.74
CA GLY A 59 -10.12 -22.00 -15.05
C GLY A 59 -11.36 -22.12 -15.92
N ALA A 60 -11.70 -21.08 -16.69
CA ALA A 60 -12.81 -21.11 -17.64
C ALA A 60 -12.56 -22.09 -18.78
N TRP A 61 -11.34 -22.11 -19.33
CA TRP A 61 -10.95 -23.06 -20.36
C TRP A 61 -11.08 -24.51 -19.88
N ASP A 62 -10.55 -24.82 -18.68
CA ASP A 62 -10.66 -26.14 -18.09
C ASP A 62 -12.10 -26.52 -17.77
N TYR A 63 -12.92 -25.56 -17.34
CA TYR A 63 -14.34 -25.78 -17.08
C TYR A 63 -15.08 -26.15 -18.36
N LEU A 64 -14.87 -25.42 -19.46
CA LEU A 64 -15.53 -25.70 -20.74
C LEU A 64 -15.05 -27.02 -21.36
N ASN A 65 -13.76 -27.34 -21.24
CA ASN A 65 -13.17 -28.54 -21.83
C ASN A 65 -13.28 -29.79 -20.92
N SER A 66 -13.88 -29.66 -19.74
CA SER A 66 -14.06 -30.78 -18.80
C SER A 66 -15.04 -31.84 -19.30
N GLY A 67 -15.91 -31.52 -20.27
CA GLY A 67 -16.81 -32.50 -20.91
C GLY A 67 -17.81 -33.17 -19.95
N GLY A 68 -18.06 -32.59 -18.78
CA GLY A 68 -18.94 -33.15 -17.75
C GLY A 68 -18.27 -34.12 -16.78
N ASP A 69 -16.95 -34.34 -16.88
CA ASP A 69 -16.17 -35.07 -15.87
C ASP A 69 -16.16 -34.27 -14.56
N GLU A 70 -16.79 -34.82 -13.51
CA GLU A 70 -16.92 -34.17 -12.21
C GLU A 70 -15.58 -33.78 -11.58
N GLY A 71 -14.53 -34.57 -11.80
CA GLY A 71 -13.19 -34.29 -11.28
C GLY A 71 -12.60 -33.05 -11.92
N LYS A 72 -12.64 -32.97 -13.26
CA LYS A 72 -12.14 -31.81 -14.01
C LYS A 72 -12.97 -30.55 -13.75
N VAL A 73 -14.29 -30.70 -13.64
CA VAL A 73 -15.18 -29.59 -13.28
C VAL A 73 -14.83 -29.04 -11.90
N LYS A 74 -14.56 -29.91 -10.93
CA LYS A 74 -14.17 -29.50 -9.57
C LYS A 74 -12.84 -28.75 -9.58
N ASP A 75 -11.84 -29.24 -10.30
CA ASP A 75 -10.53 -28.59 -10.40
C ASP A 75 -10.63 -27.22 -11.07
N ALA A 76 -11.41 -27.10 -12.14
CA ALA A 76 -11.67 -25.83 -12.80
C ALA A 76 -12.35 -24.83 -11.86
N LYS A 77 -13.37 -25.28 -11.10
CA LYS A 77 -14.02 -24.45 -10.07
C LYS A 77 -13.06 -24.01 -8.96
N ASN A 78 -12.15 -24.87 -8.53
CA ASN A 78 -11.14 -24.51 -7.53
C ASN A 78 -10.18 -23.43 -8.06
N LYS A 79 -9.78 -23.50 -9.33
CA LYS A 79 -8.98 -22.45 -9.98
C LYS A 79 -9.71 -21.11 -9.99
N LEU A 80 -11.01 -21.12 -10.32
CA LEU A 80 -11.86 -19.92 -10.27
C LEU A 80 -12.06 -19.41 -8.84
N LEU A 81 -12.14 -20.29 -7.85
CA LEU A 81 -12.24 -19.88 -6.45
C LEU A 81 -10.94 -19.18 -5.99
N TYR A 82 -9.78 -19.74 -6.34
CA TYR A 82 -8.50 -19.14 -5.97
C TYR A 82 -8.24 -17.81 -6.68
N SER A 83 -8.69 -17.64 -7.93
CA SER A 83 -8.62 -16.33 -8.58
C SER A 83 -9.51 -15.30 -7.88
N LEU A 84 -10.69 -15.71 -7.40
CA LEU A 84 -11.57 -14.83 -6.63
C LEU A 84 -10.93 -14.41 -5.29
N VAL A 85 -10.26 -15.34 -4.61
CA VAL A 85 -9.53 -15.07 -3.37
C VAL A 85 -8.38 -14.08 -3.63
N ALA A 86 -7.64 -14.22 -4.73
CA ALA A 86 -6.58 -13.28 -5.10
C ALA A 86 -7.11 -11.86 -5.30
N ILE A 87 -8.27 -11.71 -5.96
CA ILE A 87 -8.94 -10.41 -6.14
C ILE A 87 -9.37 -9.83 -4.78
N ALA A 88 -9.95 -10.66 -3.91
CA ALA A 88 -10.37 -10.21 -2.58
C ALA A 88 -9.19 -9.67 -1.76
N ILE A 89 -8.05 -10.38 -1.77
CA ILE A 89 -6.82 -9.93 -1.10
C ILE A 89 -6.32 -8.60 -1.68
N ALA A 90 -6.32 -8.46 -3.01
CA ALA A 90 -5.89 -7.23 -3.67
C ALA A 90 -6.71 -6.01 -3.21
N VAL A 91 -8.04 -6.16 -3.12
CA VAL A 91 -8.94 -5.09 -2.65
C VAL A 91 -8.69 -4.74 -1.17
N ILE A 92 -8.47 -5.74 -0.32
CA ILE A 92 -8.19 -5.53 1.11
C ILE A 92 -6.85 -4.81 1.29
N ALA A 93 -5.84 -5.16 0.50
CA ALA A 93 -4.52 -4.53 0.56
C ALA A 93 -4.59 -3.00 0.33
N GLY A 94 -5.34 -2.56 -0.69
CA GLY A 94 -5.56 -1.12 -0.93
C GLY A 94 -6.28 -0.43 0.22
N GLY A 95 -7.26 -1.11 0.84
CA GLY A 95 -7.97 -0.59 2.01
C GLY A 95 -7.08 -0.33 3.22
N VAL A 96 -6.14 -1.22 3.52
CA VAL A 96 -5.22 -1.08 4.66
C VAL A 96 -4.29 0.12 4.50
N VAL A 97 -3.76 0.35 3.29
CA VAL A 97 -2.89 1.51 3.03
C VAL A 97 -3.63 2.83 3.24
N ASN A 98 -4.87 2.94 2.74
CA ASN A 98 -5.67 4.14 2.91
C ASN A 98 -5.94 4.47 4.37
N ILE A 99 -6.14 3.44 5.20
CA ILE A 99 -6.29 3.59 6.65
C ILE A 99 -4.99 4.14 7.26
N VAL A 100 -3.83 3.57 6.93
CA VAL A 100 -2.53 4.03 7.45
C VAL A 100 -2.26 5.49 7.07
N VAL A 101 -2.55 5.88 5.83
CA VAL A 101 -2.36 7.25 5.34
C VAL A 101 -3.24 8.23 6.10
N THR A 102 -4.49 7.87 6.35
CA THR A 102 -5.46 8.71 7.09
C THR A 102 -5.06 8.90 8.55
N PHE A 103 -4.33 7.95 9.15
CA PHE A 103 -3.87 8.08 10.54
C PHE A 103 -2.58 8.91 10.69
N VAL A 104 -1.77 9.02 9.63
CA VAL A 104 -0.51 9.77 9.68
C VAL A 104 -0.69 11.23 9.30
N ASN A 105 -1.65 11.52 8.40
CA ASN A 105 -1.96 12.87 7.91
C ASN A 105 -2.97 13.59 8.81
#